data_AF-A0A7J3XXG5-F1
#
_entry.id   AF-A0A7J3XXG5-F1
#
_cell.length_a   1.000
_cell.length_b   1.000
_cell.length_c   1.000
_cell.angle_alpha   90.00
_cell.angle_beta   90.00
_cell.angle_gamma   90.00
#
_symmetry.space_group_name_H-M   'P 1'
#
loop_
_entity.id
_entity.type
_entity.pdbx_description
1 polymer ?
#
loop_
_entity_poly.entity_id
_entity_poly.type
_entity_poly.pdbx_seq_one_letter_code
_entity_poly.pdbx_strand_id
1 'polypeptide(L)' 'MRVYVKAYGLLSDHVKEGFYEFREGATVGEAVESILPDSIRGRFSISVFVNGEAATGERVLREGDRMVLLPPSSGG' A
#
# COMPACT_ATOMS: atom_id res chain seq x y z
N MET A 1 -11.72 3.47 -9.13
CA MET A 1 -12.19 2.67 -7.98
C MET A 1 -11.67 3.24 -6.68
N ARG A 2 -12.45 3.10 -5.61
CA ARG A 2 -12.13 3.64 -4.28
C ARG A 2 -11.62 2.53 -3.36
N VAL A 3 -10.43 2.70 -2.80
CA VAL A 3 -9.74 1.72 -1.94
C VAL A 3 -9.37 2.41 -0.62
N TYR A 4 -9.56 1.73 0.51
CA TYR A 4 -9.13 2.24 1.80
C TYR A 4 -7.67 1.89 2.04
N VAL A 5 -6.83 2.88 2.31
CA VAL A 5 -5.40 2.69 2.54
C VAL A 5 -5.04 3.10 3.96
N LYS A 6 -4.24 2.27 4.61
CA LYS A 6 -3.62 2.56 5.90
C LYS A 6 -2.14 2.21 5.87
N ALA A 7 -1.30 3.11 6.33
CA ALA A 7 0.13 2.88 6.50
C ALA A 7 0.49 2.91 7.99
N TYR A 8 1.53 2.18 8.37
CA TYR A 8 2.05 2.12 9.74
C TYR A 8 3.52 2.52 9.80
N GLY A 9 3.99 2.86 11.02
CA GLY A 9 5.38 3.24 11.27
C GLY A 9 5.81 4.42 10.39
N LEU A 10 7.05 4.37 9.87
CA LEU A 10 7.59 5.43 9.02
C LEU A 10 6.76 5.70 7.75
N LEU A 11 5.93 4.74 7.29
CA LEU A 11 5.10 4.92 6.11
C LEU A 11 3.89 5.83 6.38
N SER A 12 3.42 5.94 7.62
CA SER A 12 2.28 6.82 7.97
C SER A 12 2.60 8.32 7.90
N ASP A 13 3.89 8.66 7.88
CA ASP A 13 4.35 10.03 7.68
C ASP A 13 4.16 10.47 6.22
N HIS A 14 4.12 9.51 5.29
CA HIS A 14 3.97 9.73 3.85
C HIS A 14 2.56 9.43 3.33
N VAL A 15 1.89 8.43 3.89
CA VAL A 15 0.56 7.99 3.46
C VAL A 15 -0.43 8.17 4.60
N LYS A 16 -1.38 9.09 4.43
CA LYS A 16 -2.46 9.29 5.41
C LYS A 16 -3.50 8.19 5.31
N GLU A 17 -4.03 7.76 6.44
CA GLU A 17 -5.13 6.80 6.50
C GLU A 17 -6.38 7.40 5.86
N GLY A 18 -7.00 6.69 4.92
CA GLY A 18 -8.20 7.19 4.24
C GLY A 18 -8.50 6.46 2.94
N PHE A 19 -9.47 6.99 2.19
CA PHE A 19 -9.83 6.47 0.89
C PHE A 19 -9.03 7.16 -0.22
N TYR A 20 -8.51 6.36 -1.14
CA TYR A 20 -7.78 6.80 -2.32
C TYR A 20 -8.49 6.32 -3.57
N GLU A 21 -8.42 7.12 -4.62
CA GLU A 21 -8.95 6.77 -5.94
C GLU A 21 -7.83 6.24 -6.82
N PHE A 22 -8.05 5.06 -7.38
CA PHE A 22 -7.15 4.42 -8.33
C PHE A 22 -7.89 4.14 -9.64
N ARG A 23 -7.14 3.98 -10.74
CA ARG A 23 -7.72 3.46 -11.99
C ARG A 23 -8.37 2.09 -11.76
N GLU A 24 -9.40 1.76 -12.50
CA GLU A 24 -9.98 0.42 -12.43
C GLU A 24 -8.96 -0.64 -12.88
N GLY A 25 -8.92 -1.76 -12.15
CA GLY A 25 -7.94 -2.82 -12.39
C GLY A 25 -6.48 -2.46 -12.04
N ALA A 26 -6.24 -1.37 -11.29
CA ALA A 26 -4.91 -1.04 -10.79
C ALA A 26 -4.33 -2.20 -9.97
N THR A 27 -3.04 -2.46 -10.12
CA THR A 27 -2.35 -3.43 -9.26
C THR A 27 -1.90 -2.80 -7.95
N VAL A 28 -1.59 -3.63 -6.96
CA VAL A 28 -0.97 -3.20 -5.71
C VAL A 28 0.34 -2.45 -5.97
N GLY A 29 1.14 -2.91 -6.93
CA GLY A 29 2.38 -2.26 -7.33
C GLY A 29 2.12 -0.81 -7.75
N GLU A 30 1.25 -0.62 -8.75
CA GLU A 30 0.87 0.69 -9.27
C GLU A 30 0.29 1.61 -8.19
N ALA A 31 -0.57 1.06 -7.31
CA ALA A 31 -1.14 1.81 -6.20
C ALA A 31 -0.04 2.31 -5.25
N VAL A 32 0.91 1.44 -4.88
CA VAL A 32 2.07 1.80 -4.07
C VAL A 32 2.92 2.85 -4.77
N GLU A 33 3.17 2.75 -6.08
CA GLU A 33 3.95 3.76 -6.83
C GLU A 33 3.29 5.14 -6.80
N SER A 34 1.96 5.18 -6.84
CA SER A 34 1.21 6.44 -6.89
C SER A 34 1.13 7.18 -5.55
N ILE A 35 1.24 6.46 -4.42
CA ILE A 35 1.06 7.04 -3.08
C ILE A 35 2.37 7.14 -2.28
N LEU A 36 3.37 6.34 -2.62
CA LEU A 36 4.67 6.36 -1.94
C LEU A 36 5.76 6.95 -2.84
N PRO A 37 6.53 7.93 -2.36
CA PRO A 37 7.63 8.48 -3.11
C PRO A 37 8.75 7.45 -3.34
N ASP A 38 9.43 7.56 -4.47
CA ASP A 38 10.50 6.65 -4.90
C ASP A 38 11.61 6.47 -3.85
N SER A 39 11.92 7.54 -3.11
CA SER A 39 12.92 7.55 -2.03
C SER A 39 12.59 6.59 -0.89
N ILE A 40 11.31 6.27 -0.68
CA ILE A 40 10.84 5.32 0.32
C ILE A 40 10.74 3.92 -0.30
N ARG A 41 10.14 3.82 -1.49
CA ARG A 41 9.95 2.53 -2.20
C ARG A 41 11.28 1.82 -2.49
N GLY A 42 12.31 2.57 -2.89
CA GLY A 42 13.64 2.01 -3.18
C GLY A 42 14.49 1.72 -1.94
N ARG A 43 14.10 2.21 -0.76
CA ARG A 43 14.90 2.12 0.47
C ARG A 43 14.43 1.02 1.43
N PHE A 44 13.15 0.66 1.38
CA PHE A 44 12.55 -0.27 2.34
C PHE A 44 11.79 -1.40 1.63
N SER A 45 11.91 -2.61 2.16
CA SER A 45 11.05 -3.73 1.76
C SER A 45 9.67 -3.55 2.40
N ILE A 46 8.71 -3.04 1.65
CA ILE A 46 7.36 -2.74 2.13
C ILE A 46 6.48 -3.99 1.97
N SER A 47 5.92 -4.47 3.08
CA SER A 47 4.91 -5.53 3.05
C SER A 47 3.53 -4.93 2.84
N VAL A 48 2.78 -5.48 1.89
CA VAL A 48 1.42 -5.02 1.58
C VAL A 48 0.43 -6.12 1.89
N PHE A 49 -0.67 -5.75 2.53
CA PHE A 49 -1.81 -6.63 2.79
C PHE A 49 -3.06 -6.05 2.15
N VAL A 50 -3.85 -6.89 1.48
CA VAL A 50 -5.15 -6.52 0.93
C VAL A 50 -6.21 -7.41 1.59
N ASN A 51 -7.15 -6.79 2.29
CA ASN A 51 -8.20 -7.49 3.06
C ASN A 51 -7.66 -8.50 4.08
N GLY A 52 -6.48 -8.24 4.65
CA GLY A 52 -5.83 -9.10 5.65
C GLY A 52 -4.92 -10.17 5.07
N GLU A 53 -4.85 -10.32 3.75
CA GLU A 53 -3.97 -11.27 3.08
C GLU A 53 -2.73 -10.58 2.51
N ALA A 54 -1.56 -11.22 2.63
CA ALA A 54 -0.34 -10.71 2.02
C ALA A 54 -0.51 -10.63 0.49
N ALA A 55 -0.16 -9.50 -0.10
CA ALA A 55 -0.34 -9.22 -1.51
C ALA A 55 1.00 -8.94 -2.20
N THR A 56 1.18 -9.51 -3.37
CA THR A 56 2.28 -9.16 -4.28
C THR A 56 1.91 -7.94 -5.11
N GLY A 57 2.92 -7.30 -5.72
CA GLY A 57 2.70 -6.12 -6.58
C GLY A 57 1.80 -6.38 -7.79
N GLU A 58 1.65 -7.63 -8.21
CA GLU A 58 0.82 -8.03 -9.36
C GLU A 58 -0.66 -8.19 -9.00
N ARG A 59 -1.01 -8.25 -7.70
CA ARG A 59 -2.41 -8.40 -7.27
C ARG A 59 -3.23 -7.21 -7.75
N VAL A 60 -4.31 -7.49 -8.47
CA VAL A 60 -5.29 -6.47 -8.91
C VAL A 60 -6.16 -6.06 -7.73
N LEU A 61 -6.25 -4.75 -7.49
CA LEU A 61 -7.15 -4.15 -6.50
C LEU A 61 -8.58 -4.09 -7.05
N ARG A 62 -9.55 -4.10 -6.14
CA ARG A 62 -10.98 -3.95 -6.43
C ARG A 62 -11.58 -2.83 -5.60
N GLU A 63 -12.71 -2.31 -6.07
CA GLU A 63 -13.45 -1.30 -5.32
C GLU A 63 -13.86 -1.82 -3.93
N GLY A 64 -13.64 -1.00 -2.91
CA GLY A 64 -13.90 -1.36 -1.51
C GLY A 64 -12.78 -2.13 -0.82
N ASP A 65 -11.71 -2.50 -1.53
CA ASP A 65 -10.57 -3.18 -0.90
C ASP A 65 -9.94 -2.32 0.19
N ARG A 66 -9.38 -3.02 1.19
CA ARG A 66 -8.59 -2.43 2.27
C ARG A 66 -7.13 -2.82 2.11
N MET A 67 -6.30 -1.85 1.75
CA MET A 67 -4.86 -1.98 1.62
C MET A 67 -4.14 -1.49 2.88
N VAL A 68 -3.22 -2.30 3.40
CA VAL A 68 -2.36 -1.97 4.53
C VAL A 68 -0.90 -2.03 4.12
N LEU A 69 -0.14 -0.99 4.44
CA LEU A 69 1.29 -0.89 4.20
C LEU A 69 2.06 -1.00 5.51
N LEU A 70 2.99 -1.95 5.58
CA LEU A 70 3.87 -2.15 6.72
C LEU A 70 5.33 -1.94 6.31
N PRO A 71 6.11 -1.17 7.09
CA PRO A 71 7.55 -1.13 6.93
C PRO A 71 8.16 -2.51 7.28
N PRO A 72 9.40 -2.78 6.87
CA PRO A 72 10.08 -4.01 7.27
C PRO A 72 10.06 -4.13 8.80
N SER A 73 9.67 -5.29 9.31
CA SER A 73 9.62 -5.55 10.74
C SER A 73 11.04 -5.55 11.31
N SER A 74 11.39 -4.55 12.10
CA SER A 74 12.50 -4.61 13.05
C SER A 74 12.08 -5.49 14.23
N GLY A 75 12.09 -6.81 14.04
CA GLY A 75 11.99 -7.76 15.16
C GLY A 75 13.17 -7.54 16.09
N GLY A 76 12.89 -7.44 17.39
CA GLY A 76 13.89 -7.27 18.46
C GLY A 76 14.77 -8.48 18.69
#